data_AF-A0A370CHJ0-F1
#
_entry.id   AF-A0A370CHJ0-F1
#
_cell.length_a   1.000
_cell.length_b   1.000
_cell.length_c   1.000
_cell.angle_alpha   90.00
_cell.angle_beta   90.00
_cell.angle_gamma   90.00
#
_symmetry.space_group_name_H-M   'P 1'
#
loop_
_entity.id
_entity.type
_entity.pdbx_description
1 polymer ?
#
loop_
_entity_poly.entity_id
_entity_poly.type
_entity_poly.pdbx_seq_one_letter_code
_entity_poly.pdbx_strand_id
1 'polypeptide(L)'
;MVHTVKNRLSKTIFGALSLRTSRFYWKQANTGNSQQFIMFLHQLYQANPSKKLMIILDNGPIHRSRKVRAFVERYDWVELFFLPPYSPEYNPIERFWHWLKHKVYGCKSFTKMEELIQQIRKLVWHFHEQRTVSKPTFNFQAYANLL
;
A
#
# COMPACT_ATOMS: atom_id res chain seq x y z
N MET A 1 9.64 -39.19 9.53
CA MET A 1 9.01 -37.98 8.94
C MET A 1 10.00 -36.83 9.06
N VAL A 2 10.50 -36.29 7.96
CA VAL A 2 11.34 -35.08 7.98
C VAL A 2 10.39 -33.89 7.94
N HIS A 3 10.14 -33.27 9.11
CA HIS A 3 9.49 -31.96 9.16
C HIS A 3 10.50 -30.92 8.68
N THR A 4 10.55 -30.68 7.38
CA THR A 4 11.24 -29.51 6.85
C THR A 4 10.46 -28.27 7.27
N VAL A 5 10.93 -27.57 8.29
CA VAL A 5 10.46 -26.23 8.64
C VAL A 5 10.82 -25.32 7.45
N LYS A 6 9.87 -25.15 6.53
CA LYS A 6 10.01 -24.21 5.42
C LYS A 6 10.00 -22.81 6.02
N ASN A 7 11.18 -22.24 6.31
CA ASN A 7 11.32 -20.84 6.70
C ASN A 7 10.79 -19.96 5.55
N ARG A 8 9.52 -19.57 5.64
CA ARG A 8 8.90 -18.68 4.66
C ARG A 8 9.49 -17.29 4.85
N LEU A 9 10.39 -16.90 3.95
CA LEU A 9 10.84 -15.52 3.87
C LEU A 9 9.66 -14.64 3.45
N SER A 10 9.38 -13.59 4.21
CA SER A 10 8.35 -12.61 3.91
C SER A 10 8.87 -11.19 4.08
N LYS A 11 8.38 -10.28 3.24
CA LYS A 11 8.53 -8.83 3.41
C LYS A 11 7.14 -8.20 3.40
N THR A 12 6.99 -7.10 4.12
CA THR A 12 5.78 -6.28 4.08
C THR A 12 5.96 -5.18 3.05
N ILE A 13 4.91 -4.92 2.28
CA ILE A 13 4.82 -3.77 1.40
C ILE A 13 3.64 -2.93 1.88
N PHE A 14 3.93 -1.67 2.23
CA PHE A 14 2.92 -0.65 2.39
C PHE A 14 2.65 0.00 1.04
N GLY A 15 1.40 0.31 0.74
CA GLY A 15 1.01 0.99 -0.49
C GLY A 15 -0.05 2.04 -0.20
N ALA A 16 -0.06 3.09 -1.01
CA ALA A 16 -1.09 4.12 -1.04
C ALA A 16 -1.33 4.53 -2.49
N LEU A 17 -2.59 4.73 -2.86
CA LEU A 17 -2.98 5.19 -4.18
C LEU A 17 -3.55 6.60 -4.06
N SER A 18 -3.03 7.54 -4.84
CA SER A 18 -3.62 8.88 -4.92
C SER A 18 -4.92 8.81 -5.70
N LEU A 19 -6.03 9.22 -5.08
CA LEU A 19 -7.33 9.31 -5.74
C LEU A 19 -7.36 10.34 -6.88
N ARG A 20 -6.52 11.39 -6.79
CA ARG A 20 -6.46 12.47 -7.77
C ARG A 20 -5.57 12.17 -8.97
N THR A 21 -4.40 11.57 -8.74
CA THR A 21 -3.39 11.35 -9.79
C THR A 21 -3.28 9.90 -10.22
N SER A 22 -3.96 8.97 -9.56
CA SER A 22 -3.77 7.51 -9.70
C SER A 22 -2.33 7.05 -9.48
N ARG A 23 -1.46 7.89 -8.90
CA ARG A 23 -0.08 7.53 -8.57
C ARG A 23 -0.06 6.56 -7.40
N PHE A 24 0.67 5.46 -7.58
CA PHE A 24 0.91 4.48 -6.53
C PHE A 24 2.20 4.77 -5.77
N TYR A 25 2.11 4.97 -4.47
CA TYR A 25 3.24 5.11 -3.55
C TYR A 25 3.39 3.81 -2.78
N TRP A 26 4.64 3.41 -2.50
CA TRP A 26 4.88 2.19 -1.75
C TRP A 26 6.17 2.25 -0.95
N LYS A 27 6.25 1.39 0.06
CA LYS A 27 7.42 1.21 0.92
C LYS A 27 7.57 -0.25 1.30
N GLN A 28 8.77 -0.78 1.13
CA GLN A 28 9.15 -2.09 1.68
C GLN A 28 9.52 -1.98 3.16
N ALA A 29 9.18 -3.01 3.93
CA ALA A 29 9.61 -3.19 5.31
C ALA A 29 9.85 -4.67 5.61
N ASN A 30 10.66 -4.95 6.64
CA ASN A 30 10.85 -6.31 7.13
C ASN A 30 9.61 -6.85 7.84
N THR A 31 8.85 -5.98 8.51
CA THR A 31 7.64 -6.34 9.24
C THR A 31 6.56 -5.27 9.09
N GLY A 32 5.31 -5.69 9.17
CA GLY A 32 4.15 -4.81 9.17
C GLY A 32 3.85 -4.36 10.59
N ASN A 33 4.43 -3.24 11.00
CA ASN A 33 4.18 -2.66 12.32
C ASN A 33 3.95 -1.15 12.25
N SER A 34 3.47 -0.60 13.36
CA SER A 34 3.09 0.81 13.47
C SER A 34 4.23 1.78 13.18
N GLN A 35 5.47 1.43 13.53
CA GLN A 35 6.62 2.28 13.24
C GLN A 35 6.90 2.33 11.74
N GLN A 36 6.86 1.19 11.06
CA GLN A 36 7.05 1.14 9.62
C GLN A 36 5.92 1.84 8.86
N PHE A 37 4.70 1.80 9.39
CA PHE A 37 3.57 2.57 8.88
C PHE A 37 3.78 4.09 9.04
N ILE A 38 4.22 4.56 10.21
CA ILE A 38 4.55 5.98 10.43
C ILE A 38 5.66 6.45 9.48
N MET A 39 6.71 5.64 9.29
CA MET A 39 7.75 5.95 8.30
C MET A 39 7.18 6.07 6.88
N PHE A 40 6.17 5.26 6.54
CA PHE A 40 5.48 5.39 5.26
C PHE A 40 4.69 6.70 5.16
N LEU A 41 4.00 7.14 6.22
CA LEU A 41 3.33 8.43 6.25
C LEU A 41 4.29 9.60 6.01
N HIS A 42 5.47 9.58 6.62
CA HIS A 42 6.51 10.58 6.34
C HIS A 42 6.97 10.56 4.87
N GLN A 43 7.16 9.36 4.29
CA GLN A 43 7.51 9.24 2.87
C GLN A 43 6.42 9.84 1.97
N LEU A 44 5.14 9.64 2.30
CA LEU A 44 4.03 10.24 1.56
C LEU A 44 4.06 11.76 1.64
N TYR A 45 4.36 12.31 2.82
CA TYR A 45 4.45 13.75 3.04
C TYR A 45 5.62 14.37 2.26
N GLN A 46 6.79 13.73 2.29
CA GLN A 46 7.95 14.16 1.50
C GLN A 46 7.68 14.15 -0.01
N ALA A 47 6.91 13.18 -0.49
CA ALA A 47 6.55 13.09 -1.90
C ALA A 47 5.42 14.05 -2.31
N ASN A 48 4.76 14.70 -1.35
CA ASN A 48 3.68 15.65 -1.55
C ASN A 48 3.85 16.85 -0.61
N PRO A 49 4.96 17.61 -0.74
CA PRO A 49 5.28 18.69 0.20
C PRO A 49 4.19 19.76 0.21
N SER A 50 3.99 20.36 1.37
CA SER A 50 3.01 21.44 1.60
C SER A 50 1.54 21.05 1.38
N LYS A 51 1.23 19.75 1.34
CA LYS A 51 -0.16 19.25 1.26
C LYS A 51 -0.52 18.52 2.54
N LYS A 52 -1.72 18.81 3.07
CA LYS A 52 -2.34 17.97 4.09
C LYS A 52 -2.73 16.63 3.46
N LEU A 53 -2.35 15.54 4.11
CA LEU A 53 -2.62 14.18 3.68
C LEU A 53 -3.87 13.64 4.36
N MET A 54 -4.88 13.38 3.55
CA MET A 54 -6.05 12.60 3.95
C MET A 54 -5.80 11.14 3.59
N ILE A 55 -5.64 10.27 4.59
CA ILE A 55 -5.32 8.85 4.39
C ILE A 55 -6.54 8.01 4.71
N ILE A 56 -7.08 7.35 3.69
CA ILE A 56 -8.21 6.42 3.82
C ILE A 56 -7.65 5.02 4.08
N LEU A 57 -8.07 4.39 5.17
CA LEU A 57 -7.54 3.12 5.66
C LEU A 57 -8.65 2.12 5.92
N ASP A 58 -8.29 0.84 5.82
CA ASP A 58 -9.10 -0.23 6.40
C ASP A 58 -8.98 -0.24 7.94
N ASN A 59 -9.68 -1.18 8.58
CA ASN A 59 -9.68 -1.32 10.02
C ASN A 59 -8.51 -2.16 10.57
N GLY A 60 -7.41 -2.27 9.84
CA GLY A 60 -6.23 -3.02 10.25
C GLY A 60 -5.68 -2.56 11.62
N PRO A 61 -5.27 -3.49 12.51
CA PRO A 61 -4.90 -3.17 13.89
C PRO A 61 -3.68 -2.24 13.99
N ILE A 62 -2.77 -2.30 13.01
CA ILE A 62 -1.58 -1.43 12.94
C ILE A 62 -2.00 0.04 12.88
N HIS A 63 -2.99 0.36 12.06
CA HIS A 63 -3.48 1.73 11.83
C HIS A 63 -4.15 2.32 13.07
N ARG A 64 -4.72 1.48 13.95
CA ARG A 64 -5.43 1.87 15.16
C ARG A 64 -4.56 1.86 16.42
N SER A 65 -3.29 1.46 16.31
CA SER A 65 -2.38 1.38 17.44
C SER A 65 -2.18 2.73 18.16
N ARG A 66 -1.91 2.69 19.48
CA ARG A 66 -1.63 3.88 20.30
C ARG A 66 -0.50 4.74 19.71
N LYS A 67 0.53 4.09 19.14
CA LYS A 67 1.67 4.77 18.50
C LYS A 67 1.24 5.60 17.29
N VAL A 68 0.31 5.09 16.47
CA VAL A 68 -0.21 5.82 15.30
C VAL A 68 -1.14 6.95 15.73
N ARG A 69 -2.02 6.73 16.73
CA ARG A 69 -2.88 7.79 17.27
C ARG A 69 -2.08 8.97 17.82
N ALA A 70 -1.11 8.70 18.69
CA ALA A 70 -0.23 9.74 19.23
C ALA A 70 0.59 10.47 18.16
N PHE A 71 0.89 9.80 17.03
CA PHE A 71 1.57 10.43 15.90
C PHE A 71 0.64 11.41 15.18
N VAL A 72 -0.59 11.02 14.84
CA VAL A 72 -1.51 11.89 14.10
C VAL A 72 -2.06 13.03 14.95
N GLU A 73 -2.15 12.87 16.27
CA GLU A 73 -2.44 13.95 17.21
C GLU A 73 -1.32 15.01 17.27
N ARG A 74 -0.07 14.62 16.96
CA ARG A 74 1.09 15.50 16.99
C ARG A 74 1.28 16.31 15.71
N TYR A 75 0.77 15.83 14.58
CA TYR A 75 1.07 16.37 13.26
C TYR A 75 -0.21 16.72 12.50
N ASP A 76 -0.41 18.01 12.23
CA ASP A 76 -1.57 18.57 11.53
C ASP A 76 -1.63 18.26 10.03
N TRP A 77 -0.49 17.90 9.43
CA TRP A 77 -0.38 17.56 8.02
C TRP A 77 -0.95 16.18 7.66
N VAL A 78 -1.41 15.36 8.62
CA VAL A 78 -2.00 14.05 8.35
C VAL A 78 -3.28 13.82 9.12
N GLU A 79 -4.27 13.26 8.44
CA GLU A 79 -5.54 12.85 9.02
C GLU A 79 -5.93 11.47 8.50
N LEU A 80 -6.42 10.61 9.40
CA LEU A 80 -6.79 9.23 9.07
C LEU A 80 -8.30 9.07 9.03
N PHE A 81 -8.80 8.53 7.93
CA PHE A 81 -10.20 8.18 7.75
C PHE A 81 -10.33 6.67 7.64
N PHE A 82 -11.13 6.07 8.51
CA PHE A 82 -11.35 4.63 8.52
C PHE A 82 -12.62 4.28 7.76
N LEU A 83 -12.50 3.32 6.84
CA LEU A 83 -13.66 2.80 6.13
C LEU A 83 -14.62 2.06 7.08
N PRO A 84 -15.92 2.02 6.74
CA PRO A 84 -16.86 1.14 7.44
C PRO A 84 -16.34 -0.31 7.49
N PRO A 85 -16.60 -1.04 8.59
CA PRO A 85 -16.24 -2.45 8.69
C PRO A 85 -16.82 -3.27 7.53
N TYR A 86 -16.07 -4.27 7.07
CA TYR A 86 -16.51 -5.25 6.06
C TYR A 86 -16.86 -4.68 4.67
N SER A 87 -16.24 -3.56 4.29
CA SER A 87 -16.41 -2.89 2.99
C SER A 87 -15.17 -3.02 2.06
N PRO A 88 -14.62 -4.23 1.80
CA PRO A 88 -13.38 -4.37 1.01
C PRO A 88 -13.55 -3.94 -0.45
N GLU A 89 -14.75 -4.02 -1.00
CA GLU A 89 -15.12 -3.51 -2.33
C GLU A 89 -14.88 -2.00 -2.48
N TYR A 90 -14.91 -1.29 -1.34
CA TYR A 90 -14.64 0.14 -1.24
C TYR A 90 -13.17 0.47 -1.11
N ASN A 91 -12.23 -0.46 -0.97
CA ASN A 91 -10.81 -0.12 -0.93
C ASN A 91 -10.15 -0.30 -2.32
N PRO A 92 -10.04 0.75 -3.16
CA PRO A 92 -9.49 0.66 -4.51
C PRO A 92 -8.09 0.04 -4.57
N ILE A 93 -7.30 0.17 -3.49
CA ILE A 93 -5.95 -0.40 -3.46
C ILE A 93 -5.96 -1.92 -3.46
N GLU A 94 -7.04 -2.59 -3.00
CA GLU A 94 -7.16 -4.04 -3.06
C GLU A 94 -7.22 -4.54 -4.51
N ARG A 95 -7.90 -3.80 -5.39
CA ARG A 95 -7.88 -4.07 -6.85
C ARG A 95 -6.48 -3.94 -7.41
N PHE A 96 -5.72 -2.92 -6.97
CA PHE A 96 -4.32 -2.77 -7.35
C PHE A 96 -3.44 -3.91 -6.82
N TRP A 97 -3.62 -4.33 -5.57
CA TRP A 97 -2.88 -5.45 -4.99
C TRP A 97 -3.17 -6.75 -5.71
N HIS A 98 -4.43 -7.02 -6.04
CA HIS A 98 -4.82 -8.20 -6.81
C HIS A 98 -4.16 -8.20 -8.19
N TRP A 99 -4.25 -7.08 -8.91
CA TRP A 99 -3.58 -6.91 -10.20
C TRP A 99 -2.07 -7.11 -10.10
N LEU A 100 -1.42 -6.50 -9.10
CA LEU A 100 0.03 -6.61 -8.90
C LEU A 100 0.44 -8.05 -8.62
N LYS A 101 -0.25 -8.73 -7.69
CA LYS A 101 0.02 -10.14 -7.36
C LYS A 101 -0.15 -11.04 -8.58
N HIS A 102 -1.20 -10.84 -9.37
CA HIS A 102 -1.42 -11.59 -10.60
C HIS A 102 -0.29 -11.36 -11.62
N LYS A 103 0.17 -10.12 -11.82
CA LYS A 103 1.28 -9.82 -12.74
C LYS A 103 2.64 -10.32 -12.25
N VAL A 104 2.84 -10.37 -10.93
CA VAL A 104 4.08 -10.86 -10.32
C VAL A 104 4.15 -12.39 -10.39
N TYR A 105 3.11 -13.08 -9.94
CA TYR A 105 3.14 -14.54 -9.76
C TYR A 105 2.51 -15.34 -10.90
N GLY A 106 1.74 -14.71 -11.79
CA GLY A 106 0.97 -15.41 -12.82
C GLY A 106 1.82 -16.18 -13.84
N CYS A 107 3.09 -15.82 -14.01
CA CYS A 107 3.99 -16.47 -14.98
C CYS A 107 5.36 -16.85 -14.40
N LYS A 108 5.66 -16.51 -13.14
CA LYS A 108 7.00 -16.67 -12.56
C LYS A 108 6.91 -17.02 -11.08
N SER A 109 7.75 -17.98 -10.67
CA SER A 109 8.07 -18.23 -9.27
C SER A 109 9.42 -17.57 -8.94
N PHE A 110 9.59 -17.18 -7.68
CA PHE A 110 10.81 -16.53 -7.20
C PHE A 110 11.42 -17.39 -6.09
N THR A 111 12.72 -17.64 -6.17
CA THR A 111 13.46 -18.35 -5.12
C THR A 111 14.13 -17.39 -4.14
N LYS A 112 14.44 -16.16 -4.59
CA LYS A 112 15.02 -15.09 -3.79
C LYS A 112 14.04 -13.94 -3.59
N MET A 113 14.03 -13.37 -2.39
CA MET A 113 13.15 -12.25 -2.05
C MET A 113 13.51 -11.00 -2.87
N GLU A 114 14.79 -10.80 -3.15
CA GLU A 114 15.31 -9.66 -3.89
C GLU A 114 14.77 -9.64 -5.33
N GLU A 115 14.68 -10.79 -5.98
CA GLU A 115 14.14 -10.93 -7.34
C GLU A 115 12.65 -10.57 -7.38
N LEU A 116 11.89 -11.01 -6.38
CA LEU A 116 10.49 -10.66 -6.21
C LEU A 116 10.31 -9.13 -6.06
N ILE A 117 11.10 -8.50 -5.21
CA ILE A 117 11.06 -7.04 -5.00
C ILE A 117 11.47 -6.28 -6.27
N GLN A 118 12.50 -6.76 -6.99
CA GLN A 118 12.91 -6.16 -8.26
C GLN A 118 11.81 -6.23 -9.31
N GLN A 119 11.10 -7.37 -9.40
CA GLN A 119 9.97 -7.52 -10.30
C GLN A 119 8.82 -6.57 -9.93
N ILE A 120 8.51 -6.44 -8.64
CA ILE A 120 7.50 -5.48 -8.15
C ILE A 120 7.91 -4.05 -8.53
N ARG A 121 9.16 -3.66 -8.29
CA ARG A 121 9.69 -2.33 -8.66
C ARG A 121 9.54 -2.07 -10.15
N LYS A 122 9.88 -3.04 -11.00
CA LYS A 122 9.74 -2.96 -12.46
C LYS A 122 8.29 -2.78 -12.87
N LEU A 123 7.36 -3.54 -12.30
CA LEU A 123 5.93 -3.44 -12.60
C LEU A 123 5.33 -2.10 -12.16
N VAL A 124 5.70 -1.61 -10.97
CA VAL A 124 5.26 -0.28 -10.50
C VAL A 124 5.80 0.83 -11.40
N TRP A 125 7.05 0.74 -11.86
CA TRP A 125 7.61 1.68 -12.83
C TRP A 125 6.82 1.67 -14.14
N HIS A 126 6.55 0.48 -14.71
CA HIS A 126 5.72 0.39 -15.93
C HIS A 126 4.30 0.94 -15.73
N PHE A 127 3.71 0.77 -14.54
CA PHE A 127 2.41 1.32 -14.19
C PHE A 127 2.43 2.85 -14.17
N HIS A 128 3.46 3.46 -13.56
CA HIS A 128 3.64 4.92 -13.55
C HIS A 128 3.87 5.50 -14.95
N GLU A 129 4.62 4.78 -15.78
CA GLU A 129 4.92 5.17 -17.17
C GLU A 129 3.76 4.88 -18.15
N GLN A 130 2.62 4.37 -17.66
CA GLN A 130 1.48 3.94 -18.47
C GLN A 130 1.81 2.88 -19.54
N ARG A 131 2.87 2.10 -19.32
CA ARG A 131 3.35 1.04 -20.24
C ARG A 131 2.69 -0.31 -20.01
N THR A 132 1.70 -0.38 -19.12
CA THR A 132 0.98 -1.62 -18.79
C THR A 132 -0.20 -1.82 -19.74
N VAL A 133 -0.22 -2.94 -20.46
CA VAL A 133 -1.30 -3.32 -21.41
C VAL A 133 -2.68 -3.43 -20.73
N SER A 134 -2.71 -3.85 -19.46
CA SER A 134 -3.92 -3.90 -18.63
C SER A 134 -3.64 -3.20 -17.30
N LYS A 135 -4.50 -2.25 -16.93
CA LYS A 135 -4.46 -1.53 -15.65
C LYS A 135 -5.79 -1.72 -14.92
N PRO A 136 -5.77 -1.80 -13.58
CA PRO A 136 -7.01 -1.76 -12.82
C PRO A 136 -7.69 -0.40 -13.04
N THR A 137 -8.98 -0.41 -13.36
CA THR A 137 -9.80 0.80 -13.35
C THR A 137 -10.17 1.10 -11.92
N PHE A 138 -9.90 2.33 -11.48
CA PHE A 138 -10.30 2.78 -10.16
C PHE A 138 -11.59 3.60 -10.30
N ASN A 139 -12.66 3.10 -9.71
CA ASN A 139 -13.84 3.91 -9.46
C ASN A 139 -13.68 4.54 -8.07
N PHE A 140 -13.58 5.87 -8.02
CA PHE A 140 -13.50 6.66 -6.79
C PHE A 140 -14.79 7.41 -6.48
N GLN A 141 -15.92 7.08 -7.13
CA GLN A 141 -17.19 7.79 -6.97
C GLN A 141 -17.71 7.73 -5.54
N ALA A 142 -17.44 6.64 -4.80
CA ALA A 142 -17.72 6.54 -3.37
C ALA A 142 -16.94 7.57 -2.51
N TYR A 143 -15.88 8.16 -3.06
CA TYR A 143 -15.04 9.18 -2.46
C TYR A 143 -15.20 10.55 -3.12
N ALA A 144 -16.18 10.73 -4.01
CA ALA A 144 -16.35 11.99 -4.74
C ALA A 144 -16.50 13.20 -3.82
N ASN A 145 -17.12 13.01 -2.66
CA ASN A 145 -17.31 14.06 -1.64
C ASN A 145 -16.00 14.44 -0.90
N LEU A 146 -14.90 13.72 -1.13
CA LEU A 146 -13.57 13.97 -0.53
C LEU A 146 -12.54 14.53 -1.53
N LEU A 147 -12.92 14.69 -2.81
CA LEU A 147 -12.04 15.10 -3.92
C LEU A 147 -12.16 16.59 -4.26
#